data_AF-A0A182NSV4-F1
#
_entry.id   AF-A0A182NSV4-F1
#
_cell.length_a   1.000
_cell.length_b   1.000
_cell.length_c   1.000
_cell.angle_alpha   90.00
_cell.angle_beta   90.00
_cell.angle_gamma   90.00
#
_symmetry.space_group_name_H-M   'P 1'
#
loop_
_entity.id
_entity.type
_entity.pdbx_description
1 polymer ?
#
loop_
_entity_poly.entity_id
_entity_poly.type
_entity_poly.pdbx_seq_one_letter_code
_entity_poly.pdbx_strand_id
1 'polypeptide(L)'
;MENSAEVEDHLKRLIRQRKAVQGKLERVCAALSEDSEKPNAKFENMFFLQLQSRALDNIYKDDDRVQAEEYIAFEETFNEASVRLSMLMHTVPKVEAVTPTIQQPPQPYLPPLQVPLPEFDGSYEKLYTFKARFTSVMKHYPQEDDCTIYKHVLLAKRQA
;
A
#
# COMPACT_ATOMS: atom_id res chain seq x y z
N MET A 1 27.17 18.84 31.36
CA MET A 1 27.00 17.52 31.99
C MET A 1 25.52 17.21 31.90
N GLU A 2 25.10 16.34 30.99
CA GLU A 2 23.72 15.86 30.97
C GLU A 2 23.40 15.24 32.33
N ASN A 3 22.22 15.57 32.84
CA ASN A 3 21.79 15.20 34.17
C ASN A 3 21.59 13.67 34.17
N SER A 4 22.33 12.92 35.00
CA SER A 4 22.30 11.45 35.00
C SER A 4 20.89 10.86 35.12
N ALA A 5 19.98 11.59 35.78
CA ALA A 5 18.57 11.23 35.89
C ALA A 5 17.80 11.34 34.55
N GLU A 6 18.11 12.33 33.71
CA GLU A 6 17.46 12.51 32.40
C GLU A 6 17.86 11.39 31.43
N VAL A 7 19.13 10.96 31.48
CA VAL A 7 19.64 9.82 30.72
C VAL A 7 18.96 8.52 31.15
N GLU A 8 18.81 8.31 32.46
CA GLU A 8 18.14 7.12 32.99
C GLU A 8 16.65 7.07 32.60
N ASP A 9 15.95 8.20 32.67
CA ASP A 9 14.55 8.29 32.24
C ASP A 9 14.37 8.15 30.74
N HIS A 10 15.34 8.64 29.94
CA HIS A 10 15.36 8.40 28.51
C HIS A 10 15.53 6.90 28.20
N LEU A 11 16.48 6.23 28.86
CA LEU A 11 16.73 4.80 28.70
C LEU A 11 15.50 3.95 29.07
N LYS A 12 14.84 4.26 30.20
CA LYS A 12 13.59 3.58 30.62
C LYS A 12 12.48 3.74 29.58
N ARG A 13 12.34 4.91 28.97
CA ARG A 13 11.36 5.15 27.90
C ARG A 13 11.67 4.31 26.65
N LEU A 14 12.94 4.27 26.24
CA LEU A 14 13.37 3.44 25.10
C LEU A 14 13.10 1.96 25.33
N ILE A 15 13.40 1.43 26.53
CA ILE A 15 13.13 0.03 26.88
C ILE A 15 11.63 -0.29 26.80
N ARG A 16 10.76 0.61 27.32
CA ARG A 16 9.30 0.42 27.24
C ARG A 16 8.79 0.43 25.82
N GLN A 17 9.30 1.34 24.99
CA GLN A 17 8.93 1.43 23.58
C GLN A 17 9.37 0.17 22.82
N ARG A 18 10.58 -0.32 23.05
CA ARG A 18 11.06 -1.58 22.47
C ARG A 18 10.15 -2.76 22.81
N LYS A 19 9.82 -2.94 24.09
CA LYS A 19 8.89 -4.01 24.51
C LYS A 19 7.52 -3.87 23.87
N ALA A 20 7.05 -2.65 23.64
CA ALA A 20 5.80 -2.40 22.95
C ALA A 20 5.87 -2.79 21.47
N VAL A 21 6.96 -2.46 20.77
CA VAL A 21 7.20 -2.85 19.38
C VAL A 21 7.29 -4.37 19.25
N GLN A 22 8.08 -5.03 20.10
CA GLN A 22 8.20 -6.47 20.13
C GLN A 22 6.84 -7.16 20.37
N GLY A 23 6.07 -6.69 21.36
CA GLY A 23 4.73 -7.25 21.60
C GLY A 23 3.72 -6.98 20.46
N LYS A 24 3.92 -5.94 19.64
CA LYS A 24 3.13 -5.75 18.41
C LYS A 24 3.51 -6.79 17.36
N LEU A 25 4.80 -7.04 17.17
CA LEU A 25 5.29 -8.03 16.20
C LEU A 25 4.85 -9.44 16.59
N GLU A 26 5.02 -9.84 17.85
CA GLU A 26 4.57 -11.12 18.37
C GLU A 26 3.08 -11.37 18.14
N ARG A 27 2.23 -10.33 18.25
CA ARG A 27 0.80 -10.43 17.95
C ARG A 27 0.53 -10.69 16.47
N VAL A 28 1.28 -10.05 15.57
CA VAL A 28 1.16 -10.30 14.13
C VAL A 28 1.62 -11.73 13.83
N CYS A 29 2.78 -12.15 14.34
CA CYS A 29 3.28 -13.51 14.18
C CYS A 29 2.26 -14.53 14.67
N ALA A 30 1.71 -14.36 15.88
CA ALA A 30 0.68 -15.23 16.43
C ALA A 30 -0.62 -15.25 15.60
N ALA A 31 -0.99 -14.11 15.02
CA ALA A 31 -2.15 -14.01 14.13
C ALA A 31 -1.93 -14.73 12.79
N LEU A 32 -0.67 -14.84 12.35
CA LEU A 32 -0.24 -15.52 11.12
C LEU A 32 0.21 -16.96 11.37
N SER A 33 0.36 -17.39 12.62
CA SER A 33 0.65 -18.78 12.96
C SER A 33 -0.47 -19.69 12.47
N GLU A 34 -0.08 -20.77 11.83
CA GLU A 34 -0.98 -21.80 11.33
C GLU A 34 -0.80 -23.03 12.22
N ASP A 35 -1.91 -23.46 12.81
CA ASP A 35 -1.96 -24.73 13.51
C ASP A 35 -2.23 -25.81 12.47
N SER A 36 -1.33 -26.79 12.34
CA SER A 36 -1.48 -27.91 11.40
C SER A 36 -2.74 -28.73 11.66
N GLU A 37 -3.29 -28.69 12.89
CA GLU A 37 -4.54 -29.36 13.25
C GLU A 37 -5.78 -28.49 13.01
N LYS A 38 -5.62 -27.16 12.92
CA LYS A 38 -6.71 -26.19 12.78
C LYS A 38 -6.32 -25.05 11.82
N PRO A 39 -6.53 -25.22 10.51
CA PRO A 39 -6.25 -24.16 9.55
C PRO A 39 -7.02 -22.87 9.89
N ASN A 40 -6.31 -21.75 9.86
CA ASN A 40 -6.87 -20.47 10.28
C ASN A 40 -7.75 -19.89 9.16
N ALA A 41 -9.07 -20.04 9.29
CA ALA A 41 -10.06 -19.54 8.33
C ALA A 41 -9.96 -18.03 8.04
N LYS A 42 -9.27 -17.25 8.90
CA LYS A 42 -9.03 -15.82 8.67
C LYS A 42 -8.07 -15.56 7.52
N PHE A 43 -7.28 -16.54 7.09
CA PHE A 43 -6.36 -16.40 5.96
C PHE A 43 -7.07 -16.28 4.61
N GLU A 44 -8.32 -16.71 4.52
CA GLU A 44 -9.17 -16.47 3.33
C GLU A 44 -9.69 -15.02 3.27
N ASN A 45 -9.58 -14.26 4.37
CA ASN A 45 -10.09 -12.91 4.47
C ASN A 45 -9.02 -11.87 4.11
N MET A 46 -9.13 -11.29 2.91
CA MET A 46 -8.22 -10.24 2.43
C MET A 46 -8.12 -9.03 3.39
N PHE A 47 -9.23 -8.61 4.01
CA PHE A 47 -9.21 -7.47 4.95
C PHE A 47 -8.41 -7.78 6.21
N PHE A 48 -8.47 -9.02 6.70
CA PHE A 48 -7.67 -9.45 7.83
C PHE A 48 -6.17 -9.40 7.49
N LEU A 49 -5.78 -9.92 6.31
CA LEU A 49 -4.39 -9.89 5.87
C LEU A 49 -3.88 -8.45 5.64
N GLN A 50 -4.67 -7.58 5.01
CA GLN A 50 -4.35 -6.16 4.85
C GLN A 50 -4.19 -5.44 6.20
N LEU A 51 -5.02 -5.77 7.19
CA LEU A 51 -4.87 -5.24 8.54
C LEU A 51 -3.54 -5.62 9.17
N GLN A 52 -3.12 -6.89 9.02
CA GLN A 52 -1.80 -7.33 9.52
C GLN A 52 -0.65 -6.68 8.75
N SER A 53 -0.79 -6.47 7.44
CA SER A 53 0.22 -5.79 6.61
C SER A 53 0.44 -4.36 7.08
N ARG A 54 -0.65 -3.62 7.29
CA ARG A 54 -0.57 -2.27 7.84
C ARG A 54 0.00 -2.24 9.25
N ALA A 55 -0.26 -3.27 10.05
CA ALA A 55 0.32 -3.39 11.39
C ALA A 55 1.85 -3.56 11.31
N LEU A 56 2.36 -4.39 10.40
CA LEU A 56 3.80 -4.53 10.14
C LEU A 56 4.43 -3.22 9.66
N ASP A 57 3.83 -2.55 8.69
CA ASP A 57 4.35 -1.26 8.21
C ASP A 57 4.49 -0.21 9.33
N ASN A 58 3.56 -0.22 10.28
CA ASN A 58 3.62 0.67 11.43
C ASN A 58 4.68 0.25 12.45
N ILE A 59 4.93 -1.05 12.62
CA ILE A 59 6.00 -1.57 13.47
C ILE A 59 7.36 -1.13 12.94
N TYR A 60 7.59 -1.25 11.63
CA TYR A 60 8.87 -0.86 11.01
C TYR A 60 9.12 0.66 11.09
N LYS A 61 8.06 1.48 11.07
CA LYS A 61 8.19 2.94 11.26
C LYS A 61 8.49 3.35 12.69
N ASP A 62 8.18 2.50 13.66
CA ASP A 62 8.48 2.73 15.08
C ASP A 62 9.95 2.34 15.43
N ASP A 63 10.75 1.89 14.44
CA ASP A 63 12.00 1.12 14.61
C ASP A 63 13.31 1.93 14.68
N ASP A 64 13.27 3.26 14.73
CA ASP A 64 14.46 4.12 14.89
C ASP A 64 15.28 3.85 16.19
N ARG A 65 15.00 2.78 16.96
CA ARG A 65 15.35 2.63 18.39
C ARG A 65 15.77 1.20 18.80
N VAL A 66 15.86 0.24 17.89
CA VAL A 66 16.34 -1.11 18.22
C VAL A 66 17.88 -1.12 18.18
N GLN A 67 18.52 -1.70 19.21
CA GLN A 67 19.98 -1.81 19.30
C GLN A 67 20.50 -2.80 18.26
N ALA A 68 21.73 -2.61 17.80
CA ALA A 68 22.33 -3.39 16.72
C ALA A 68 22.23 -4.93 16.92
N GLU A 69 22.42 -5.45 18.15
CA GLU A 69 22.34 -6.90 18.38
C GLU A 69 20.90 -7.45 18.34
N GLU A 70 19.93 -6.70 18.87
CA GLU A 70 18.51 -7.10 18.87
C GLU A 70 17.81 -6.75 17.54
N TYR A 71 18.42 -5.89 16.73
CA TYR A 71 17.92 -5.48 15.42
C TYR A 71 17.92 -6.65 14.44
N ILE A 72 18.96 -7.49 14.47
CA ILE A 72 19.05 -8.67 13.58
C ILE A 72 17.89 -9.63 13.85
N ALA A 73 17.65 -9.99 15.12
CA ALA A 73 16.56 -10.89 15.50
C ALA A 73 15.18 -10.28 15.19
N PHE A 74 15.04 -8.96 15.38
CA PHE A 74 13.85 -8.23 14.97
C PHE A 74 13.63 -8.30 13.45
N GLU A 75 14.66 -8.01 12.65
CA GLU A 75 14.57 -8.03 11.19
C GLU A 75 14.26 -9.41 10.66
N GLU A 76 14.87 -10.46 11.19
CA GLU A 76 14.57 -11.85 10.83
C GLU A 76 13.08 -12.15 11.04
N THR A 77 12.57 -11.84 12.24
CA THR A 77 11.17 -12.09 12.61
C THR A 77 10.21 -11.24 11.76
N PHE A 78 10.56 -9.98 11.51
CA PHE A 78 9.78 -9.06 10.70
C PHE A 78 9.70 -9.51 9.23
N ASN A 79 10.85 -9.91 8.67
CA ASN A 79 10.95 -10.37 7.29
C ASN A 79 10.19 -11.69 7.11
N GLU A 80 10.29 -12.62 8.05
CA GLU A 80 9.51 -13.86 8.04
C GLU A 80 8.01 -13.58 8.02
N ALA A 81 7.52 -12.71 8.93
CA ALA A 81 6.12 -12.33 8.98
C ALA A 81 5.66 -11.64 7.68
N SER A 82 6.51 -10.78 7.10
CA SER A 82 6.24 -10.05 5.86
C SER A 82 6.15 -10.97 4.65
N VAL A 83 7.08 -11.91 4.51
CA VAL A 83 7.08 -12.92 3.44
C VAL A 83 5.84 -13.80 3.56
N ARG A 84 5.57 -14.31 4.76
CA ARG A 84 4.41 -15.17 5.02
C ARG A 84 3.10 -14.46 4.69
N LEU A 85 2.97 -13.21 5.11
CA LEU A 85 1.79 -12.41 4.82
C LEU A 85 1.61 -12.17 3.31
N SER A 86 2.70 -11.88 2.60
CA SER A 86 2.68 -11.70 1.16
C SER A 86 2.22 -12.97 0.46
N MET A 87 2.73 -14.14 0.87
CA MET A 87 2.27 -15.44 0.35
C MET A 87 0.78 -15.65 0.57
N LEU A 88 0.28 -15.42 1.80
CA LEU A 88 -1.14 -15.55 2.12
C LEU A 88 -2.02 -14.61 1.27
N MET A 89 -1.60 -13.36 1.08
CA MET A 89 -2.33 -12.40 0.24
C MET A 89 -2.37 -12.81 -1.24
N HIS A 90 -1.37 -13.54 -1.72
CA HIS A 90 -1.37 -14.10 -3.08
C HIS A 90 -2.24 -15.37 -3.21
N THR A 91 -2.50 -16.09 -2.12
CA THR A 91 -3.37 -17.28 -2.14
C THR A 91 -4.85 -16.95 -2.07
N VAL A 92 -5.22 -15.78 -1.53
CA VAL A 92 -6.63 -15.36 -1.54
C VAL A 92 -7.05 -15.08 -2.98
N PRO A 93 -8.11 -15.74 -3.49
CA PRO A 93 -8.63 -15.45 -4.81
C PRO A 93 -8.89 -13.96 -4.90
N LYS A 94 -8.17 -13.28 -5.80
CA LYS A 94 -8.58 -11.93 -6.19
C LYS A 94 -9.98 -12.11 -6.70
N VAL A 95 -10.96 -11.49 -6.03
CA VAL A 95 -12.27 -11.27 -6.63
C VAL A 95 -11.95 -10.45 -7.87
N GLU A 96 -11.75 -11.14 -9.01
CA GLU A 96 -11.99 -10.53 -10.30
C GLU A 96 -13.35 -9.92 -10.13
N ALA A 97 -13.40 -8.59 -10.10
CA ALA A 97 -14.66 -7.90 -10.11
C ALA A 97 -15.39 -8.45 -11.33
N VAL A 98 -16.30 -9.38 -11.09
CA VAL A 98 -17.32 -9.75 -12.05
C VAL A 98 -17.98 -8.42 -12.28
N THR A 99 -17.60 -7.75 -13.37
CA THR A 99 -18.28 -6.54 -13.81
C THR A 99 -19.74 -6.96 -13.84
N PRO A 100 -20.60 -6.43 -12.96
CA PRO A 100 -22.01 -6.64 -13.17
C PRO A 100 -22.25 -6.15 -14.59
N THR A 101 -22.84 -7.00 -15.43
CA THR A 101 -23.41 -6.59 -16.71
C THR A 101 -24.58 -5.67 -16.36
N ILE A 102 -24.27 -4.48 -15.85
CA ILE A 102 -25.20 -3.38 -15.72
C ILE A 102 -25.55 -3.08 -17.16
N GLN A 103 -26.79 -3.34 -17.55
CA GLN A 103 -27.39 -2.67 -18.69
C GLN A 103 -27.08 -1.19 -18.51
N GLN A 104 -26.08 -0.70 -19.24
CA GLN A 104 -25.71 0.70 -19.20
C GLN A 104 -26.96 1.46 -19.64
N PRO A 105 -27.50 2.39 -18.84
CA PRO A 105 -28.38 3.40 -19.40
C PRO A 105 -27.59 4.07 -20.55
N PRO A 106 -28.24 4.44 -21.66
CA PRO A 106 -27.56 5.02 -22.82
C PRO A 106 -26.66 6.15 -22.34
N GLN A 107 -25.35 5.93 -22.40
CA GLN A 107 -24.36 6.92 -22.02
C GLN A 107 -24.62 8.15 -22.91
N PRO A 108 -24.75 9.37 -22.35
CA PRO A 108 -24.83 10.55 -23.18
C PRO A 108 -23.59 10.57 -24.08
N TYR A 109 -23.81 10.61 -25.39
CA TYR A 109 -22.75 10.59 -26.38
C TYR A 109 -21.87 11.83 -26.16
N LEU A 110 -20.71 11.65 -25.53
CA LEU A 110 -19.76 12.73 -25.32
C LEU A 110 -18.93 12.92 -26.61
N PRO A 111 -18.78 14.17 -27.08
CA PRO A 111 -18.00 14.44 -28.27
C PRO A 111 -16.54 14.02 -28.04
N PRO A 112 -15.88 13.40 -29.02
CA PRO A 112 -14.49 12.97 -28.89
C PRO A 112 -13.58 14.19 -28.63
N LEU A 113 -12.69 14.05 -27.64
CA LEU A 113 -11.68 15.06 -27.30
C LEU A 113 -10.86 15.39 -28.56
N GLN A 114 -10.98 16.61 -29.07
CA GLN A 114 -10.35 17.05 -30.33
C GLN A 114 -8.89 17.53 -30.14
N VAL A 115 -8.33 17.36 -28.94
CA VAL A 115 -6.98 17.83 -28.60
C VAL A 115 -6.03 16.62 -28.59
N PRO A 116 -4.81 16.74 -29.13
CA PRO A 116 -3.83 15.65 -29.06
C PRO A 116 -3.58 15.26 -27.61
N LEU A 117 -4.00 14.04 -27.27
CA LEU A 117 -3.88 13.51 -25.92
C LEU A 117 -2.39 13.31 -25.57
N PRO A 118 -1.97 13.67 -24.35
CA PRO A 118 -0.59 13.47 -23.95
C PRO A 118 -0.29 11.97 -23.82
N GLU A 119 0.69 11.49 -24.58
CA GLU A 119 1.18 10.12 -24.46
C GLU A 119 2.25 10.04 -23.36
N PHE A 120 2.06 9.14 -22.39
CA PHE A 120 3.08 8.82 -21.38
C PHE A 120 3.63 7.42 -21.60
N ASP A 121 4.89 7.31 -22.00
CA ASP A 121 5.57 6.04 -22.26
C ASP A 121 6.12 5.34 -20.99
N GLY A 122 5.83 5.88 -19.80
CA GLY A 122 6.32 5.34 -18.53
C GLY A 122 7.72 5.82 -18.15
N SER A 123 8.39 6.60 -19.00
CA SER A 123 9.73 7.13 -18.69
C SER A 123 9.66 8.28 -17.69
N TYR A 124 10.50 8.23 -16.66
CA TYR A 124 10.54 9.26 -15.62
C TYR A 124 10.94 10.64 -16.18
N GLU A 125 11.81 10.66 -17.20
CA GLU A 125 12.27 11.88 -17.87
C GLU A 125 11.13 12.66 -18.57
N LYS A 126 10.09 11.96 -19.04
CA LYS A 126 8.94 12.56 -19.74
C LYS A 126 7.76 12.84 -18.83
N LEU A 127 7.85 12.49 -17.53
CA LEU A 127 6.77 12.67 -16.56
C LEU A 127 6.39 14.15 -16.39
N TYR A 128 7.39 15.04 -16.39
CA TYR A 128 7.15 16.48 -16.27
C TYR A 128 6.39 17.02 -17.50
N THR A 129 6.82 16.64 -18.70
CA THR A 129 6.18 17.02 -19.97
C THR A 129 4.76 16.47 -20.07
N PHE A 130 4.54 15.23 -19.64
CA PHE A 130 3.21 14.63 -19.57
C PHE A 130 2.30 15.39 -18.61
N LYS A 131 2.75 15.67 -17.37
CA LYS A 131 1.97 16.44 -16.40
C LYS A 131 1.59 17.82 -16.92
N ALA A 132 2.53 18.54 -17.52
CA ALA A 132 2.27 19.87 -18.08
C ALA A 132 1.20 19.83 -19.20
N ARG A 133 1.28 18.85 -20.11
CA ARG A 133 0.28 18.68 -21.18
C ARG A 133 -1.06 18.21 -20.64
N PHE A 134 -1.08 17.29 -19.67
CA PHE A 134 -2.29 16.80 -19.02
C PHE A 134 -3.03 17.95 -18.32
N THR A 135 -2.32 18.76 -17.51
CA THR A 135 -2.88 19.95 -16.88
C THR A 135 -3.41 20.96 -17.90
N SER A 136 -2.77 21.10 -19.06
CA SER A 136 -3.29 21.94 -20.14
C SER A 136 -4.61 21.40 -20.70
N VAL A 137 -4.73 20.08 -20.94
CA VAL A 137 -5.98 19.45 -21.39
C VAL A 137 -7.09 19.65 -20.35
N MET A 138 -6.82 19.41 -19.06
CA MET A 138 -7.77 19.64 -17.97
C MET A 138 -8.35 21.07 -17.98
N LYS A 139 -7.53 22.09 -18.26
CA LYS A 139 -7.99 23.49 -18.34
C LYS A 139 -8.97 23.76 -19.49
N HIS A 140 -8.89 22.99 -20.58
CA HIS A 140 -9.78 23.16 -21.73
C HIS A 140 -11.13 22.43 -21.55
N TYR A 141 -11.21 21.54 -20.56
CA TYR A 141 -12.39 20.73 -20.26
C TYR A 141 -12.79 20.82 -18.77
N PRO A 142 -13.15 22.03 -18.27
CA PRO A 142 -13.48 22.25 -16.86
C PRO A 142 -14.78 21.57 -16.40
N GLN A 143 -15.55 21.01 -17.34
CA GLN A 143 -16.79 20.28 -17.10
C GLN A 143 -16.54 18.78 -16.84
N GLU A 144 -15.32 18.29 -17.12
CA GLU A 144 -14.94 16.89 -16.95
C GLU A 144 -14.06 16.72 -15.72
N ASP A 145 -14.22 15.60 -15.01
CA ASP A 145 -13.35 15.27 -13.87
C ASP A 145 -12.02 14.66 -14.34
N ASP A 146 -10.99 14.77 -13.50
CA ASP A 146 -9.62 14.27 -13.78
C ASP A 146 -9.64 12.79 -14.22
N CYS A 147 -10.57 12.02 -13.67
CA CYS A 147 -10.76 10.59 -13.96
C CYS A 147 -11.27 10.33 -15.38
N THR A 148 -12.19 11.15 -15.90
CA THR A 148 -12.74 11.01 -17.26
C THR A 148 -11.67 11.30 -18.31
N ILE A 149 -10.91 12.38 -18.13
CA ILE A 149 -9.84 12.76 -19.06
C ILE A 149 -8.70 11.74 -19.02
N TYR A 150 -8.33 11.24 -17.83
CA TYR A 150 -7.33 10.17 -17.71
C TYR A 150 -7.79 8.87 -18.38
N LYS A 151 -9.07 8.52 -18.25
CA LYS A 151 -9.66 7.36 -18.95
C LYS A 151 -9.58 7.51 -20.47
N HIS A 152 -9.81 8.70 -21.02
CA HIS A 152 -9.64 8.94 -22.45
C HIS A 152 -8.19 8.76 -22.92
N VAL A 153 -7.21 9.26 -22.15
CA VAL A 153 -5.78 9.06 -22.43
C VAL A 153 -5.41 7.57 -22.43
N LEU A 154 -5.93 6.78 -21.49
CA LEU A 154 -5.68 5.34 -21.42
C LEU A 154 -6.38 4.54 -22.53
N LEU A 155 -7.60 4.92 -22.91
CA LEU A 155 -8.34 4.24 -23.98
C LEU A 155 -7.72 4.48 -25.35
N ALA A 156 -7.18 5.68 -25.61
CA ALA A 156 -6.46 5.99 -26.85
C ALA A 156 -5.24 5.06 -27.06
N LYS A 157 -4.55 4.67 -25.98
CA LYS A 157 -3.42 3.72 -26.03
C LYS A 157 -3.80 2.27 -26.35
N ARG A 158 -5.08 1.91 -26.22
CA ARG A 158 -5.54 0.53 -26.48
C ARG A 158 -5.92 0.30 -27.94
N GLN A 159 -5.97 1.35 -28.75
CA GLN A 159 -6.37 1.34 -30.16
C GLN A 159 -5.22 1.68 -31.13
N ALA A 160 -4.02 1.98 -30.61
CA ALA A 160 -2.78 2.16 -31.37
C ALA A 160 -1.83 1.00 -31.09
#